data_AF-A0A924NIR8-F1
#
_entry.id   AF-A0A924NIR8-F1
#
_cell.length_a   1.000
_cell.length_b   1.000
_cell.length_c   1.000
_cell.angle_alpha   90.00
_cell.angle_beta   90.00
_cell.angle_gamma   90.00
#
_symmetry.space_group_name_H-M   'P 1'
#
loop_
_entity.id
_entity.type
_entity.pdbx_description
1 polymer ?
#
loop_
_entity_poly.entity_id
_entity_poly.type
_entity_poly.pdbx_seq_one_letter_code
_entity_poly.pdbx_strand_id
1 'polypeptide(L)'
;MVTAFTRIVIVLGFTRSALGTQGVPPNQVIIGLSMFLTFFVMGPVFSQANHDAVQPFLKGQITQSQAFTKGIEPFRGFMLKQVREKDLQLFVDL
;
A
#
# COMPACT_ATOMS: atom_id res chain seq x y z
N MET A 1 5.55 3.51 4.60
CA MET A 1 4.28 3.43 3.84
C MET A 1 4.45 2.41 2.73
N VAL A 2 3.85 1.22 2.85
CA VAL A 2 4.08 0.09 1.92
C VAL A 2 2.96 -0.02 0.86
N THR A 3 1.91 0.79 1.00
CA THR A 3 0.68 0.73 0.19
C THR A 3 0.42 2.07 -0.51
N ALA A 4 -0.61 2.10 -1.35
CA ALA A 4 -1.08 3.31 -2.05
C ALA A 4 -1.66 4.41 -1.12
N PHE A 5 -1.89 4.11 0.16
CA PHE A 5 -2.63 4.97 1.09
C PHE A 5 -2.11 6.42 1.15
N THR A 6 -0.79 6.59 1.29
CA THR A 6 -0.18 7.92 1.45
C THR A 6 -0.43 8.83 0.28
N ARG A 7 -0.35 8.31 -0.95
CA ARG A 7 -0.60 9.11 -2.15
C ARG A 7 -2.07 9.53 -2.20
N ILE A 8 -2.99 8.60 -1.91
CA ILE A 8 -4.42 8.84 -1.97
C ILE A 8 -4.84 9.90 -0.94
N VAL A 9 -4.43 9.74 0.32
CA VAL A 9 -4.82 10.67 1.39
C VAL A 9 -4.27 12.08 1.17
N ILE A 10 -3.05 12.21 0.66
CA ILE A 10 -2.45 13.51 0.35
C ILE A 10 -3.18 14.18 -0.81
N VAL A 11 -3.45 13.44 -1.90
CA VAL A 11 -4.18 13.98 -3.06
C VAL A 11 -5.58 14.43 -2.66
N LEU A 12 -6.32 13.60 -1.91
CA LEU A 12 -7.65 13.99 -1.42
C LEU A 12 -7.59 15.19 -0.45
N GLY A 13 -6.55 15.27 0.38
CA GLY A 13 -6.30 16.42 1.24
C GLY A 13 -6.10 17.72 0.44
N PHE A 14 -5.27 17.68 -0.61
CA PHE A 14 -5.08 18.82 -1.50
C PHE A 14 -6.33 19.18 -2.28
N THR A 15 -7.08 18.20 -2.78
CA THR A 15 -8.35 18.44 -3.47
C THR A 15 -9.33 19.15 -2.53
N ARG A 16 -9.44 18.73 -1.27
CA ARG A 16 -10.29 19.43 -0.29
C ARG A 16 -9.86 20.88 -0.10
N SER A 17 -8.56 21.12 0.09
CA SER A 17 -8.05 22.49 0.24
C SER A 17 -8.32 23.35 -0.98
N ALA A 18 -8.22 22.79 -2.19
CA ALA A 18 -8.46 23.47 -3.45
C ALA A 18 -9.95 23.83 -3.67
N LEU A 19 -10.88 23.06 -3.12
CA LEU A 19 -12.31 23.34 -3.21
C LEU A 19 -12.75 24.56 -2.37
N GLY A 20 -11.89 25.08 -1.49
CA GLY A 20 -12.21 26.23 -0.63
C GLY A 20 -13.32 25.96 0.39
N THR A 21 -13.75 24.71 0.54
CA THR A 21 -14.82 24.31 1.45
C THR A 21 -14.27 24.17 2.87
N GLN A 22 -14.75 25.02 3.79
CA GLN A 22 -14.32 24.97 5.19
C GLN A 22 -14.81 23.68 5.86
N GLY A 23 -13.87 22.78 6.19
CA GLY A 23 -14.14 21.59 7.02
C GLY A 23 -14.95 20.47 6.36
N VAL A 24 -15.39 20.64 5.09
CA VAL A 24 -16.12 19.63 4.33
C VAL A 24 -15.27 19.15 3.16
N PRO A 25 -15.04 17.83 2.99
CA PRO A 25 -15.38 16.74 3.91
C PRO A 25 -14.48 16.69 5.17
N PRO A 26 -14.99 16.16 6.31
CA PRO A 26 -14.19 15.96 7.52
C PRO A 26 -12.96 15.07 7.29
N ASN A 27 -11.92 15.24 8.11
CA ASN A 27 -10.70 14.41 8.02
C ASN A 27 -11.00 12.90 8.09
N GLN A 28 -11.93 12.49 8.95
CA GLN A 28 -12.34 11.09 9.09
C GLN A 28 -12.90 10.52 7.79
N VAL A 29 -13.67 11.32 7.03
CA VAL A 29 -14.24 10.90 5.74
C VAL A 29 -13.13 10.72 4.70
N ILE A 30 -12.17 11.65 4.63
CA ILE A 30 -11.03 11.53 3.71
C ILE A 30 -10.20 10.28 4.02
N ILE A 31 -9.92 10.03 5.30
CA ILE A 31 -9.17 8.85 5.74
C ILE A 31 -9.95 7.57 5.40
N GLY A 32 -11.26 7.54 5.65
CA GLY A 32 -12.13 6.41 5.30
C GLY A 32 -12.13 6.12 3.81
N LEU A 33 -12.36 7.15 2.97
CA LEU A 33 -12.29 7.03 1.51
C LEU A 33 -10.90 6.55 1.05
N SER A 34 -9.84 7.08 1.65
CA SER A 34 -8.46 6.67 1.33
C SER A 34 -8.22 5.21 1.65
N MET A 35 -8.75 4.69 2.77
CA MET A 35 -8.63 3.28 3.12
C MET A 35 -9.38 2.38 2.13
N PHE A 36 -10.63 2.70 1.78
CA PHE A 36 -11.39 1.91 0.80
C PHE A 36 -10.71 1.88 -0.57
N LEU A 37 -10.26 3.04 -1.07
CA LEU A 37 -9.51 3.11 -2.32
C LEU A 37 -8.17 2.35 -2.24
N THR A 38 -7.51 2.37 -1.08
CA THR A 38 -6.29 1.58 -0.87
C THR A 38 -6.59 0.09 -0.97
N PHE A 39 -7.64 -0.42 -0.32
CA PHE A 39 -8.03 -1.83 -0.44
C PHE A 39 -8.39 -2.21 -1.87
N PHE A 40 -9.11 -1.34 -2.57
CA PHE A 40 -9.47 -1.55 -3.96
C PHE A 40 -8.22 -1.66 -4.87
N VAL A 41 -7.30 -0.69 -4.78
CA VAL A 41 -6.08 -0.67 -5.60
C VAL A 41 -5.11 -1.80 -5.22
N MET A 42 -5.01 -2.12 -3.93
CA MET A 42 -4.10 -3.15 -3.42
C MET A 42 -4.67 -4.57 -3.48
N GLY A 43 -5.91 -4.75 -3.95
CA GLY A 43 -6.57 -6.05 -4.09
C GLY A 43 -5.68 -7.18 -4.63
N PRO A 44 -4.99 -7.03 -5.77
CA PRO A 44 -4.11 -8.09 -6.30
C PRO A 44 -2.92 -8.39 -5.39
N VAL A 45 -2.33 -7.37 -4.74
CA VAL A 45 -1.18 -7.52 -3.84
C VAL A 45 -1.57 -8.30 -2.59
N PHE A 46 -2.72 -7.94 -1.98
CA PHE A 46 -3.24 -8.65 -0.82
C PHE A 46 -3.67 -10.09 -1.17
N SER A 47 -4.27 -10.29 -2.33
CA SER A 47 -4.66 -11.62 -2.80
C SER A 47 -3.44 -12.54 -2.95
N GLN A 48 -2.37 -12.04 -3.59
CA GLN A 48 -1.15 -12.79 -3.78
C GLN A 48 -0.45 -13.09 -2.44
N ALA A 49 -0.32 -12.11 -1.55
CA ALA A 49 0.24 -12.32 -0.21
C ALA A 49 -0.57 -13.35 0.60
N ASN A 50 -1.90 -13.33 0.48
CA ASN A 50 -2.75 -14.30 1.16
C ASN A 50 -2.54 -15.71 0.60
N HIS A 51 -2.51 -15.86 -0.73
CA HIS A 51 -2.35 -17.15 -1.40
C HIS A 51 -0.97 -17.76 -1.15
N ASP A 52 0.10 -16.98 -1.24
CA ASP A 52 1.47 -17.48 -1.25
C ASP A 52 2.09 -17.58 0.17
N ALA A 53 1.57 -16.83 1.14
CA ALA A 53 2.10 -16.80 2.51
C ALA A 53 1.07 -17.12 3.59
N VAL A 54 -0.07 -16.43 3.64
CA VAL A 54 -1.02 -16.57 4.76
C VAL A 54 -1.68 -17.95 4.77
N GLN A 55 -2.24 -18.41 3.64
CA GLN A 55 -2.93 -19.69 3.56
C GLN A 55 -1.99 -20.89 3.81
N PRO A 56 -0.77 -20.95 3.23
CA PRO A 56 0.15 -22.05 3.52
C PRO A 56 0.67 -22.04 4.96
N PHE A 57 0.86 -20.85 5.55
CA PHE A 57 1.27 -20.73 6.96
C PHE A 57 0.18 -21.25 7.91
N LEU A 58 -1.08 -20.85 7.69
CA LEU A 58 -2.22 -21.34 8.48
C LEU A 58 -2.44 -22.85 8.34
N LYS A 59 -2.07 -23.44 7.20
CA LYS A 59 -2.08 -24.89 6.96
C LYS A 59 -0.85 -25.62 7.52
N GLY A 60 0.07 -24.91 8.17
CA GLY A 60 1.31 -25.49 8.71
C GLY A 60 2.31 -25.97 7.65
N GLN A 61 2.17 -25.54 6.39
CA GLN A 61 2.99 -25.98 5.26
C GLN A 61 4.32 -25.24 5.17
N ILE A 62 4.39 -24.04 5.75
CA ILE A 62 5.60 -23.19 5.75
C ILE A 62 5.86 -22.64 7.15
N THR A 63 7.11 -22.33 7.44
CA THR A 63 7.49 -21.67 8.69
C THR A 63 7.11 -20.20 8.67
N GLN A 64 7.04 -19.56 9.84
CA GLN A 64 6.78 -18.12 9.95
C GLN A 64 7.81 -17.28 9.16
N SER A 65 9.08 -17.68 9.16
CA SER A 65 10.14 -17.00 8.40
C SER A 65 9.90 -17.08 6.88
N GLN A 66 9.49 -18.24 6.39
CA GLN A 66 9.11 -18.41 4.98
C GLN A 66 7.86 -17.63 4.62
N ALA A 67 6.85 -17.62 5.51
CA ALA A 67 5.62 -16.85 5.32
C ALA A 67 5.91 -15.35 5.23
N PHE A 68 6.79 -14.83 6.09
CA PHE A 68 7.19 -13.44 6.04
C PHE A 68 7.89 -13.08 4.71
N THR A 69 8.84 -13.93 4.29
CA THR A 69 9.60 -13.72 3.05
C THR A 69 8.70 -13.75 1.82
N LYS A 70 7.81 -14.75 1.72
CA LYS A 70 6.85 -14.83 0.61
C LYS A 70 5.78 -13.73 0.67
N GLY A 71 5.37 -13.35 1.87
CA GLY A 71 4.33 -12.36 2.09
C GLY A 71 4.77 -10.95 1.70
N ILE A 72 6.06 -10.62 1.81
CA ILE A 72 6.58 -9.28 1.47
C ILE A 72 6.89 -9.11 -0.02
N GLU A 73 7.14 -10.18 -0.76
CA GLU A 73 7.43 -10.13 -2.21
C GLU A 73 6.40 -9.35 -3.04
N PRO A 74 5.09 -9.62 -2.94
CA PRO A 74 4.11 -8.89 -3.76
C PRO A 74 4.08 -7.39 -3.42
N PHE A 75 4.35 -7.01 -2.16
CA PHE A 75 4.48 -5.61 -1.77
C PHE A 75 5.75 -4.98 -2.32
N ARG A 76 6.89 -5.69 -2.30
CA ARG A 76 8.13 -5.23 -2.93
C ARG A 76 7.92 -5.01 -4.43
N GLY A 77 7.28 -5.96 -5.11
CA GLY A 77 6.93 -5.83 -6.53
C GLY A 77 6.01 -4.63 -6.82
N PHE A 78 5.02 -4.39 -5.95
CA PHE A 78 4.17 -3.20 -6.06
C PHE A 78 4.97 -1.90 -5.90
N MET A 79 5.84 -1.81 -4.89
CA MET A 79 6.66 -0.62 -4.64
C MET A 79 7.64 -0.35 -5.77
N LEU A 80 8.34 -1.38 -6.28
CA LEU A 80 9.31 -1.23 -7.37
C LEU A 80 8.67 -0.67 -8.64
N LYS A 81 7.40 -0.99 -8.92
CA LYS A 81 6.64 -0.40 -10.05
C LYS A 81 6.30 1.09 -9.86
N GLN A 82 6.42 1.62 -8.64
CA GLN A 82 6.04 2.99 -8.27
C GLN A 82 7.22 3.90 -7.93
N VAL A 83 8.37 3.31 -7.58
CA VAL A 83 9.61 4.05 -7.29
C VAL A 83 10.20 4.55 -8.59
N ARG A 84 10.70 5.79 -8.58
CA ARG A 84 11.41 6.36 -9.73
C ARG A 84 12.82 5.78 -9.76
N GLU A 85 13.28 5.38 -10.94
CA GLU A 85 14.61 4.79 -11.11
C GLU A 85 15.74 5.69 -10.56
N LYS A 86 15.63 7.01 -10.76
CA LYS A 86 16.59 7.99 -10.23
C LYS A 86 16.65 7.99 -8.71
N ASP A 87 15.49 7.91 -8.05
CA ASP A 87 15.40 7.88 -6.60
C ASP A 87 15.94 6.53 -6.08
N LEU A 88 15.64 5.42 -6.77
CA LEU A 88 16.16 4.10 -6.42
C LEU A 88 17.69 4.07 -6.51
N GLN A 89 18.25 4.59 -7.61
CA GLN A 89 19.69 4.63 -7.84
C GLN A 89 20.40 5.45 -6.76
N LEU A 90 19.88 6.63 -6.43
CA LEU A 90 20.43 7.47 -5.36
C LEU A 90 20.55 6.69 -4.03
N PHE A 91 19.55 5.88 -3.67
CA PHE A 91 19.56 5.10 -2.43
C PHE A 91 20.40 3.82 -2.51
N VAL A 92 20.73 3.32 -3.71
CA VAL A 92 21.64 2.18 -3.89
C VAL A 92 23.10 2.62 -3.83
N ASP A 93 23.38 3.84 -4.30
CA ASP A 93 24.74 4.41 -4.33
C ASP A 93 25.20 4.98 -2.98
N LEU A 94 24.26 5.20 -2.04
CA LEU A 94 24.52 5.63 -0.65
C LEU A 94 24.92 4.45 0.25
#